data_AF-A0AAV2HQY3-F1
#
_entry.id   AF-A0AAV2HQY3-F1
#
_cell.length_a   1.000
_cell.length_b   1.000
_cell.length_c   1.000
_cell.angle_alpha   90.00
_cell.angle_beta   90.00
_cell.angle_gamma   90.00
#
_symmetry.space_group_name_H-M   'P 1'
#
loop_
_entity.id
_entity.type
_entity.pdbx_description
1 polymer ?
#
loop_
_entity_poly.entity_id
_entity_poly.type
_entity_poly.pdbx_seq_one_letter_code
_entity_poly.pdbx_strand_id
1 'polypeptide(L)'
;HGPCSPKHSGCEVWSELVCYSLVDFEILKQKTKKGMGLADANGQQRIRVIRGSSVYDVTEFADRHPGGREIIEKHNGQDVESVMQSALSHVHSKAAYSILERYSIVAEKPDANRKENGEYLKEVSDEVERREKYIKNDIVDWSKPLLGQVELLGEKYFDWTHQQVDWPIRLFESDLAEMLTKASWWFVPITWVPVVLFMIFSSYRHLSQTPEVWPENALGLQHGPLSMPFLFVIGLIVWTLLEYIIHRWLFHLKPPANNHFLIRLHFSLHGQHHKSPMDPKRLVFPPLPASFFAVPFYFLCTTMFPIGMAQVVFSGIVSGYMAYDLIHYYIHHGGQPFLSYFQRLKTYHTLHHYK
;
A
#
# COMPACT_ATOMS: atom_id res chain seq x y z
N HIS A 1 -43.79 0.04 72.22
CA HIS A 1 -42.88 -0.12 71.08
C HIS A 1 -41.48 0.33 71.52
N GLY A 2 -40.54 -0.61 71.68
CA GLY A 2 -39.14 -0.30 72.09
C GLY A 2 -38.28 0.14 70.90
N PRO A 3 -36.93 0.13 71.01
CA PRO A 3 -36.07 0.45 72.17
C PRO A 3 -34.91 1.43 71.81
N CYS A 4 -34.17 1.87 72.85
CA CYS A 4 -32.74 2.26 72.96
C CYS A 4 -31.98 3.03 71.84
N SER A 5 -31.48 4.25 72.18
CA SER A 5 -30.06 4.74 72.33
C SER A 5 -28.92 4.03 71.56
N PRO A 6 -27.69 4.59 71.33
CA PRO A 6 -27.10 5.92 71.62
C PRO A 6 -26.19 6.58 70.52
N LYS A 7 -25.82 7.84 70.78
CA LYS A 7 -24.51 8.55 70.61
C LYS A 7 -23.72 8.52 69.29
N HIS A 8 -23.49 9.76 68.82
CA HIS A 8 -22.53 10.21 67.82
C HIS A 8 -21.05 9.97 68.19
N SER A 9 -20.29 9.45 67.21
CA SER A 9 -18.93 9.90 66.84
C SER A 9 -18.54 9.24 65.52
N GLY A 10 -17.99 9.99 64.56
CA GLY A 10 -17.33 9.42 63.38
C GLY A 10 -17.57 10.19 62.09
N CYS A 11 -16.64 11.10 61.78
CA CYS A 11 -16.43 11.68 60.46
C CYS A 11 -15.96 10.61 59.44
N GLU A 12 -16.12 10.94 58.15
CA GLU A 12 -15.35 10.42 57.01
C GLU A 12 -15.60 8.98 56.55
N VAL A 13 -16.55 8.81 55.62
CA VAL A 13 -16.50 7.72 54.61
C VAL A 13 -17.09 8.23 53.30
N TRP A 14 -16.39 9.12 52.57
CA TRP A 14 -16.66 9.42 51.14
C TRP A 14 -15.41 9.97 50.41
N SER A 15 -14.21 9.45 50.70
CA SER A 15 -12.99 9.85 49.96
C SER A 15 -12.11 8.70 49.46
N GLU A 16 -12.36 7.43 49.83
CA GLU A 16 -11.43 6.35 49.50
C GLU A 16 -11.71 5.61 48.18
N LEU A 17 -12.86 5.78 47.54
CA LEU A 17 -13.17 5.06 46.28
C LEU A 17 -12.72 5.76 44.98
N VAL A 18 -12.25 7.01 45.06
CA VAL A 18 -11.77 7.79 43.89
C VAL A 18 -10.23 7.87 43.83
N CYS A 19 -9.52 7.58 44.92
CA CYS A 19 -8.06 7.60 44.93
C CYS A 19 -7.41 6.33 44.37
N TYR A 20 -8.09 5.17 44.40
CA TYR A 20 -7.51 3.94 43.85
C TYR A 20 -7.43 3.95 42.31
N SER A 21 -8.40 4.55 41.60
CA SER A 21 -8.38 4.51 40.12
C SER A 21 -7.31 5.43 39.51
N LEU A 22 -7.00 6.58 40.12
CA LEU A 22 -5.99 7.50 39.62
C LEU A 22 -4.57 7.06 39.98
N VAL A 23 -4.38 6.51 41.18
CA VAL A 23 -3.07 6.00 41.61
C VAL A 23 -2.72 4.71 40.86
N ASP A 24 -3.69 3.81 40.61
CA ASP A 24 -3.47 2.65 39.76
C ASP A 24 -3.22 3.04 38.29
N PHE A 25 -3.84 4.11 37.79
CA PHE A 25 -3.59 4.64 36.43
C PHE A 25 -2.20 5.26 36.29
N GLU A 26 -1.75 6.02 37.30
CA GLU A 26 -0.42 6.63 37.29
C GLU A 26 0.69 5.58 37.51
N ILE A 27 0.42 4.55 38.32
CA ILE A 27 1.30 3.38 38.50
C ILE A 27 1.32 2.51 37.23
N LEU A 28 0.20 2.33 36.54
CA LEU A 28 0.14 1.67 35.22
C LEU A 28 0.92 2.48 34.18
N LYS A 29 0.79 3.81 34.13
CA LYS A 29 1.60 4.71 33.29
C LYS A 29 3.10 4.64 33.62
N GLN A 30 3.46 4.56 34.90
CA GLN A 30 4.86 4.46 35.33
C GLN A 30 5.44 3.07 35.04
N LYS A 31 4.68 1.98 35.21
CA LYS A 31 5.09 0.61 34.88
C LYS A 31 5.16 0.37 33.37
N THR A 32 4.22 0.91 32.58
CA THR A 32 4.27 0.87 31.10
C THR A 32 5.44 1.70 30.58
N LYS A 33 5.66 2.93 31.05
CA LYS A 33 6.85 3.73 30.66
C LYS A 33 8.17 2.99 30.88
N LYS A 34 8.30 2.19 31.94
CA LYS A 34 9.51 1.41 32.25
C LYS A 34 9.75 0.22 31.31
N GLY A 35 8.71 -0.24 30.59
CA GLY A 35 8.77 -1.37 29.65
C GLY A 35 8.49 -1.03 28.17
N MET A 36 8.31 0.26 27.84
CA MET A 36 7.96 0.71 26.48
C MET A 36 9.15 0.84 25.53
N GLY A 37 10.37 0.97 26.04
CA GLY A 37 11.60 1.13 25.26
C GLY A 37 12.58 -0.04 25.37
N LEU A 38 12.13 -1.21 25.81
CA LEU A 38 13.00 -2.38 25.96
C LEU A 38 13.08 -3.14 24.64
N ALA A 39 14.30 -3.49 24.25
CA ALA A 39 14.54 -4.47 23.22
C ALA A 39 13.85 -5.79 23.61
N ASP A 40 13.23 -6.47 22.64
CA ASP A 40 12.77 -7.83 22.87
C ASP A 40 13.95 -8.78 23.07
N ALA A 41 13.66 -10.04 23.39
CA ALA A 41 14.64 -11.09 23.61
C ALA A 41 15.67 -11.28 22.47
N ASN A 42 15.34 -10.82 21.26
CA ASN A 42 16.21 -10.87 20.09
C ASN A 42 16.98 -9.57 19.84
N GLY A 43 16.90 -8.59 20.75
CA GLY A 43 17.59 -7.29 20.62
C GLY A 43 16.84 -6.29 19.74
N GLN A 44 15.61 -6.57 19.30
CA GLN A 44 14.86 -5.69 18.41
C GLN A 44 14.10 -4.63 19.22
N GLN A 45 14.32 -3.35 18.91
CA GLN A 45 13.61 -2.25 19.59
C GLN A 45 12.11 -2.29 19.21
N ARG A 46 11.28 -2.59 20.21
CA ARG A 46 9.81 -2.49 20.09
C ARG A 46 9.39 -1.02 20.11
N ILE A 47 8.44 -0.66 19.25
CA ILE A 47 7.86 0.67 19.16
C ILE A 47 6.41 0.60 19.62
N ARG A 48 6.12 1.21 20.77
CA ARG A 48 4.80 1.18 21.40
C ARG A 48 4.26 2.59 21.60
N VAL A 49 3.01 2.81 21.20
CA VAL A 49 2.32 4.11 21.33
C VAL A 49 1.06 3.97 22.18
N ILE A 50 0.60 5.05 22.81
CA ILE A 50 -0.59 5.07 23.67
C ILE A 50 -1.68 5.90 22.99
N ARG A 51 -2.93 5.46 23.07
CA ARG A 51 -4.10 6.28 22.69
C ARG A 51 -5.23 6.00 23.67
N GLY A 52 -5.65 7.02 24.41
CA GLY A 52 -6.60 6.88 25.52
C GLY A 52 -6.09 5.91 26.60
N SER A 53 -6.85 4.84 26.87
CA SER A 53 -6.50 3.79 27.83
C SER A 53 -5.78 2.59 27.23
N SER A 54 -5.54 2.59 25.91
CA SER A 54 -4.99 1.45 25.18
C SER A 54 -3.54 1.70 24.77
N VAL A 55 -2.72 0.66 24.86
CA VAL A 55 -1.35 0.65 24.33
C VAL A 55 -1.37 -0.08 23.00
N TYR A 56 -0.52 0.30 22.06
CA TYR A 56 -0.44 -0.30 20.74
C TYR A 56 1.02 -0.64 20.39
N ASP A 57 1.31 -1.88 20.00
CA ASP A 57 2.63 -2.30 19.50
C ASP A 57 2.67 -2.13 17.98
N VAL A 58 3.30 -1.05 17.53
CA VAL A 58 3.36 -0.66 16.12
C VAL A 58 4.71 -1.02 15.51
N THR A 59 5.46 -1.95 16.11
CA THR A 59 6.81 -2.32 15.65
C THR A 59 6.80 -2.82 14.22
N GLU A 60 5.91 -3.75 13.86
CA GLU A 60 5.78 -4.26 12.50
C GLU A 60 5.15 -3.25 11.54
N PHE A 61 4.32 -2.35 12.07
CA PHE A 61 3.73 -1.27 11.29
C PHE A 61 4.72 -0.18 10.95
N ALA A 62 5.77 0.00 11.75
CA ALA A 62 6.64 1.16 11.67
C ALA A 62 7.26 1.33 10.28
N ASP A 63 7.67 0.22 9.66
CA ASP A 63 8.24 0.20 8.31
C ASP A 63 7.20 0.38 7.19
N ARG A 64 5.92 0.19 7.51
CA ARG A 64 4.76 0.32 6.61
C ARG A 64 4.01 1.64 6.79
N HIS A 65 4.35 2.43 7.81
CA HIS A 65 3.64 3.67 8.14
C HIS A 65 3.86 4.76 7.09
N PRO A 66 2.81 5.50 6.65
CA PRO A 66 2.91 6.52 5.60
C PRO A 66 3.92 7.64 5.91
N GLY A 67 4.04 8.04 7.19
CA GLY A 67 5.01 9.03 7.64
C GLY A 67 6.44 8.51 7.83
N GLY A 68 6.67 7.21 7.60
CA GLY A 68 7.93 6.54 7.84
C GLY A 68 8.14 6.12 9.30
N ARG A 69 9.07 5.18 9.49
CA ARG A 69 9.44 4.59 10.78
C ARG A 69 9.94 5.61 11.79
N GLU A 70 10.78 6.56 11.34
CA GLU A 70 11.38 7.58 12.20
C GLU A 70 10.34 8.43 12.95
N ILE A 71 9.18 8.70 12.32
CA ILE A 71 8.12 9.48 12.97
C ILE A 71 7.48 8.66 14.10
N ILE A 72 7.28 7.36 13.90
CA ILE A 72 6.71 6.50 14.95
C ILE A 72 7.74 6.29 16.07
N GLU A 73 9.01 6.11 15.74
CA GLU A 73 10.10 5.98 16.74
C GLU A 73 10.20 7.21 17.64
N LYS A 74 10.01 8.43 17.09
CA LYS A 74 9.96 9.68 17.89
C LYS A 74 8.83 9.70 18.93
N HIS A 75 7.74 8.97 18.67
CA HIS A 75 6.58 8.88 19.55
C HIS A 75 6.55 7.56 20.34
N ASN A 76 7.64 6.78 20.32
CA ASN A 76 7.74 5.58 21.13
C ASN A 76 7.61 5.95 22.62
N GLY A 77 6.73 5.25 23.34
CA GLY A 77 6.47 5.56 24.74
C GLY A 77 5.42 6.65 24.99
N GLN A 78 4.90 7.30 23.94
CA GLN A 78 4.09 8.53 24.07
C GLN A 78 2.62 8.31 23.72
N ASP A 79 1.77 9.20 24.25
CA ASP A 79 0.37 9.31 23.85
C ASP A 79 0.27 10.04 22.51
N VAL A 80 -0.28 9.37 21.52
CA VAL A 80 -0.40 9.85 20.14
C VAL A 80 -1.79 10.41 19.82
N GLU A 81 -2.75 10.41 20.75
CA GLU A 81 -4.11 10.90 20.52
C GLU A 81 -4.10 12.34 19.97
N SER A 82 -3.38 13.23 20.66
CA SER A 82 -3.26 14.63 20.26
C SER A 82 -2.47 14.79 18.96
N VAL A 83 -1.43 13.97 18.73
CA VAL A 83 -0.58 14.04 17.53
C VAL A 83 -1.31 13.53 16.30
N MET A 84 -2.16 12.52 16.45
CA MET A 84 -2.99 12.00 15.35
C MET A 84 -4.12 12.95 14.96
N GLN A 85 -4.61 13.75 15.92
CA GLN A 85 -5.64 14.77 15.71
C GLN A 85 -5.06 16.15 15.35
N SER A 86 -3.74 16.33 15.49
CA SER A 86 -3.10 17.63 15.30
C SER A 86 -2.93 17.99 13.84
N ALA A 87 -3.35 19.20 13.48
CA ALA A 87 -3.12 19.78 12.15
C ALA A 87 -1.64 20.10 11.87
N LEU A 88 -0.78 20.14 12.91
CA LEU A 88 0.65 20.42 12.78
C LEU A 88 1.46 19.19 12.31
N SER A 89 1.07 17.99 12.73
CA SER A 89 1.65 16.72 12.27
C SER A 89 0.92 16.22 11.04
N HIS A 90 -0.41 16.12 11.11
CA HIS A 90 -1.44 15.95 10.07
C HIS A 90 -2.63 15.22 10.71
N VAL A 91 -3.86 15.57 10.33
CA VAL A 91 -5.07 14.89 10.84
C VAL A 91 -5.19 13.53 10.17
N HIS A 92 -5.21 12.47 10.96
CA HIS A 92 -5.34 11.09 10.50
C HIS A 92 -6.78 10.79 10.06
N SER A 93 -6.95 9.98 9.00
CA SER A 93 -8.27 9.55 8.50
C SER A 93 -8.92 8.50 9.41
N LYS A 94 -10.24 8.29 9.30
CA LYS A 94 -10.92 7.18 10.02
C LYS A 94 -10.31 5.80 9.70
N ALA A 95 -9.80 5.62 8.48
CA ALA A 95 -9.07 4.42 8.08
C ALA A 95 -7.76 4.27 8.86
N ALA A 96 -6.99 5.36 9.04
CA ALA A 96 -5.77 5.33 9.84
C ALA A 96 -6.02 4.99 11.32
N TYR A 97 -7.12 5.46 11.92
CA TYR A 97 -7.52 5.01 13.26
C TYR A 97 -7.88 3.51 13.27
N SER A 98 -8.57 3.03 12.23
CA SER A 98 -8.92 1.62 12.08
C SER A 98 -7.69 0.73 11.88
N ILE A 99 -6.61 1.26 11.29
CA ILE A 99 -5.30 0.60 11.19
C ILE A 99 -4.60 0.62 12.55
N LEU A 100 -4.60 1.72 13.31
CA LEU A 100 -3.97 1.74 14.63
C LEU A 100 -4.64 0.75 15.59
N GLU A 101 -5.97 0.61 15.55
CA GLU A 101 -6.70 -0.40 16.32
C GLU A 101 -6.23 -1.84 16.07
N ARG A 102 -5.57 -2.09 14.93
CA ARG A 102 -4.93 -3.38 14.62
C ARG A 102 -3.74 -3.68 15.54
N TYR A 103 -3.17 -2.70 16.21
CA TYR A 103 -1.94 -2.88 16.97
C TYR A 103 -2.15 -2.88 18.48
N SER A 104 -3.40 -2.90 18.97
CA SER A 104 -3.69 -2.75 20.41
C SER A 104 -3.21 -3.96 21.23
N ILE A 105 -2.50 -3.68 22.32
CA ILE A 105 -2.08 -4.65 23.33
C ILE A 105 -3.14 -4.68 24.43
N VAL A 106 -3.89 -5.78 24.54
CA VAL A 106 -4.82 -5.98 25.66
C VAL A 106 -4.03 -6.11 26.96
N ALA A 107 -4.34 -5.27 27.95
CA ALA A 107 -3.66 -5.20 29.25
C ALA A 107 -3.68 -6.55 29.97
N GLU A 108 -2.50 -7.14 30.16
CA GLU A 108 -2.31 -8.39 30.92
C GLU A 108 -2.20 -8.11 32.43
N LYS A 109 -2.87 -8.95 33.24
CA LYS A 109 -2.55 -9.10 34.67
C LYS A 109 -1.16 -9.75 34.78
N PRO A 110 -0.34 -9.39 35.77
CA PRO A 110 1.04 -9.88 35.84
C PRO A 110 1.02 -11.34 36.29
N ASP A 111 1.47 -12.26 35.42
CA ASP A 111 1.84 -13.60 35.86
C ASP A 111 3.31 -13.90 35.55
N ALA A 112 3.98 -14.42 36.56
CA ALA A 112 5.41 -14.60 36.61
C ALA A 112 5.78 -15.92 35.94
N ASN A 113 5.90 -15.94 34.61
CA ASN A 113 6.67 -16.94 33.85
C ASN A 113 6.73 -16.57 32.35
N ARG A 114 7.54 -15.57 32.01
CA ARG A 114 7.76 -15.18 30.60
C ARG A 114 8.70 -16.19 29.94
N LYS A 115 8.12 -17.16 29.24
CA LYS A 115 8.80 -17.87 28.14
C LYS A 115 8.66 -17.01 26.89
N GLU A 116 9.77 -16.75 26.21
CA GLU A 116 9.93 -15.92 25.00
C GLU A 116 8.90 -16.15 23.88
N ASN A 117 8.22 -17.29 23.86
CA ASN A 117 7.20 -17.61 22.86
C ASN A 117 5.82 -16.97 23.13
N GLY A 118 5.56 -16.43 24.33
CA GLY A 118 4.23 -15.96 24.74
C GLY A 118 3.75 -14.68 24.04
N GLU A 119 4.64 -13.71 23.82
CA GLU A 119 4.28 -12.44 23.17
C GLU A 119 4.01 -12.60 21.68
N TYR A 120 4.85 -13.37 20.97
CA TYR A 120 4.63 -13.66 19.55
C TYR A 120 3.32 -14.44 19.33
N LEU A 121 3.05 -15.44 20.16
CA LEU A 121 1.80 -16.21 20.07
C LEU A 121 0.56 -15.35 20.36
N LYS A 122 0.68 -14.34 21.22
CA LYS A 122 -0.41 -13.39 21.51
C LYS A 122 -0.62 -12.39 20.38
N GLU A 123 0.45 -11.83 19.82
CA GLU A 123 0.39 -10.91 18.67
C GLU A 123 -0.26 -11.60 17.45
N VAL A 124 0.12 -12.85 17.19
CA VAL A 124 -0.49 -13.70 16.15
C VAL A 124 -1.96 -14.01 16.48
N SER A 125 -2.29 -14.32 17.74
CA SER A 125 -3.67 -14.57 18.18
C SER A 125 -4.58 -13.36 17.95
N ASP A 126 -4.11 -12.17 18.33
CA ASP A 126 -4.86 -10.92 18.20
C ASP A 126 -5.05 -10.54 16.72
N GLU A 127 -4.07 -10.83 15.85
CA GLU A 127 -4.19 -10.65 14.40
C GLU A 127 -5.21 -11.60 13.77
N VAL A 128 -5.20 -12.87 14.16
CA VAL A 128 -6.16 -13.88 13.69
C VAL A 128 -7.57 -13.50 14.11
N GLU A 129 -7.80 -13.16 15.38
CA GLU A 129 -9.13 -12.79 15.88
C GLU A 129 -9.68 -11.54 15.17
N ARG A 130 -8.83 -10.52 14.96
CA ARG A 130 -9.22 -9.30 14.23
C ARG A 130 -9.58 -9.60 12.77
N ARG A 131 -8.80 -10.44 12.10
CA ARG A 131 -9.07 -10.84 10.73
C ARG A 131 -10.40 -11.58 10.63
N GLU A 132 -10.67 -12.53 11.53
CA GLU A 132 -11.94 -13.24 11.59
C GLU A 132 -13.12 -12.29 11.83
N LYS A 133 -12.96 -11.29 12.72
CA LYS A 133 -13.98 -10.27 12.97
C LYS A 133 -14.24 -9.40 11.74
N TYR A 134 -13.20 -9.00 11.00
CA TYR A 134 -13.38 -8.25 9.75
C TYR A 134 -14.11 -9.10 8.72
N ILE A 135 -13.61 -10.32 8.45
CA ILE A 135 -14.19 -11.25 7.47
C ILE A 135 -15.66 -11.53 7.76
N LYS A 136 -16.02 -11.75 9.02
CA LYS A 136 -17.40 -12.06 9.43
C LYS A 136 -18.37 -10.91 9.20
N ASN A 137 -17.89 -9.66 9.24
CA ASN A 137 -18.72 -8.47 9.10
C ASN A 137 -18.61 -7.81 7.71
N ASP A 138 -17.77 -8.35 6.82
CA ASP A 138 -17.60 -7.80 5.48
C ASP A 138 -18.78 -8.18 4.57
N ILE A 139 -19.00 -7.36 3.54
CA ILE A 139 -20.08 -7.53 2.57
C ILE A 139 -19.77 -8.60 1.51
N VAL A 140 -18.52 -9.07 1.45
CA VAL A 140 -18.08 -10.17 0.59
C VAL A 140 -17.73 -11.40 1.40
N ASP A 141 -17.90 -12.56 0.79
CA ASP A 141 -17.46 -13.86 1.31
C ASP A 141 -15.98 -14.08 0.95
N TRP A 142 -15.08 -13.85 1.90
CA TRP A 142 -13.63 -14.03 1.74
C TRP A 142 -13.19 -15.49 1.54
N SER A 143 -14.08 -16.47 1.78
CA SER A 143 -13.79 -17.88 1.47
C SER A 143 -13.90 -18.19 -0.03
N LYS A 144 -14.52 -17.28 -0.79
CA LYS A 144 -14.76 -17.40 -2.23
C LYS A 144 -13.93 -16.41 -3.05
N PRO A 145 -13.74 -16.68 -4.35
CA PRO A 145 -13.08 -15.74 -5.25
C PRO A 145 -13.81 -14.39 -5.32
N LEU A 146 -13.05 -13.29 -5.32
CA LEU A 146 -13.63 -11.95 -5.20
C LEU A 146 -14.24 -11.42 -6.51
N LEU A 147 -13.71 -11.79 -7.68
CA LEU A 147 -14.05 -11.09 -8.93
C LEU A 147 -15.54 -11.19 -9.30
N GLY A 148 -16.19 -12.32 -9.00
CA GLY A 148 -17.64 -12.50 -9.21
C GLY A 148 -18.51 -11.89 -8.09
N GLN A 149 -17.91 -11.52 -6.96
CA GLN A 149 -18.63 -10.89 -5.84
C GLN A 149 -18.60 -9.37 -5.95
N VAL A 150 -17.44 -8.81 -6.31
CA VAL A 150 -17.24 -7.34 -6.36
C VAL A 150 -18.18 -6.66 -7.35
N GLU A 151 -18.55 -7.36 -8.42
CA GLU A 151 -19.48 -6.81 -9.41
C GLU A 151 -20.87 -6.54 -8.84
N LEU A 152 -21.29 -7.29 -7.81
CA LEU A 152 -22.61 -7.18 -7.20
C LEU A 152 -22.67 -6.11 -6.10
N LEU A 153 -21.55 -5.47 -5.76
CA LEU A 153 -21.50 -4.48 -4.68
C LEU A 153 -22.15 -3.13 -5.05
N GLY A 154 -22.33 -2.85 -6.34
CA GLY A 154 -22.97 -1.64 -6.84
C GLY A 154 -22.36 -0.37 -6.24
N GLU A 155 -23.19 0.48 -5.62
CA GLU A 155 -22.76 1.75 -5.01
C GLU A 155 -21.70 1.58 -3.91
N LYS A 156 -21.68 0.42 -3.23
CA LYS A 156 -20.72 0.15 -2.15
C LYS A 156 -19.33 -0.23 -2.67
N TYR A 157 -19.22 -0.58 -3.95
CA TYR A 157 -17.99 -1.09 -4.54
C TYR A 157 -16.79 -0.16 -4.33
N PHE A 158 -16.96 1.12 -4.68
CA PHE A 158 -15.86 2.06 -4.72
C PHE A 158 -15.28 2.29 -3.31
N ASP A 159 -16.16 2.51 -2.32
CA ASP A 159 -15.75 2.70 -0.93
C ASP A 159 -15.16 1.42 -0.34
N TRP A 160 -15.75 0.25 -0.63
CA TRP A 160 -15.24 -1.03 -0.16
C TRP A 160 -13.84 -1.36 -0.71
N THR A 161 -13.57 -0.98 -1.97
CA THR A 161 -12.28 -1.21 -2.63
C THR A 161 -11.16 -0.40 -2.00
N HIS A 162 -11.45 0.81 -1.53
CA HIS A 162 -10.47 1.69 -0.87
C HIS A 162 -10.42 1.49 0.66
N GLN A 163 -11.09 0.46 1.19
CA GLN A 163 -10.92 -0.02 2.56
C GLN A 163 -9.92 -1.17 2.55
N GLN A 164 -8.65 -0.85 2.82
CA GLN A 164 -7.53 -1.76 2.60
C GLN A 164 -7.47 -2.91 3.62
N VAL A 165 -7.04 -4.06 3.11
CA VAL A 165 -6.64 -5.25 3.88
C VAL A 165 -5.16 -5.53 3.64
N ASP A 166 -4.53 -6.28 4.53
CA ASP A 166 -3.10 -6.61 4.52
C ASP A 166 -2.83 -8.08 4.15
N TRP A 167 -3.86 -8.87 3.85
CA TRP A 167 -3.73 -10.26 3.43
C TRP A 167 -3.98 -10.46 1.93
N PRO A 168 -3.36 -11.50 1.33
CA PRO A 168 -3.54 -11.81 -0.09
C PRO A 168 -4.99 -12.07 -0.48
N ILE A 169 -5.33 -11.74 -1.72
CA ILE A 169 -6.66 -11.94 -2.26
C ILE A 169 -6.69 -12.99 -3.38
N ARG A 170 -7.84 -13.63 -3.53
CA ARG A 170 -8.12 -14.59 -4.62
C ARG A 170 -9.15 -14.00 -5.57
N LEU A 171 -8.86 -14.00 -6.87
CA LEU A 171 -9.76 -13.44 -7.89
C LEU A 171 -10.62 -14.51 -8.55
N PHE A 172 -10.04 -15.68 -8.84
CA PHE A 172 -10.70 -16.75 -9.61
C PHE A 172 -10.82 -18.06 -8.84
N GLU A 173 -11.85 -18.84 -9.18
CA GLU A 173 -12.00 -20.20 -8.66
C GLU A 173 -10.94 -21.13 -9.26
N SER A 174 -10.74 -21.04 -10.58
CA SER A 174 -9.72 -21.81 -11.30
C SER A 174 -8.31 -21.42 -10.86
N ASP A 175 -7.51 -22.41 -10.47
CA ASP A 175 -6.10 -22.22 -10.12
C ASP A 175 -5.27 -21.70 -11.30
N LEU A 176 -5.60 -22.11 -12.53
CA LEU A 176 -4.92 -21.63 -13.74
C LEU A 176 -5.18 -20.14 -13.95
N ALA A 177 -6.44 -19.70 -13.89
CA ALA A 177 -6.79 -18.30 -14.02
C ALA A 177 -6.18 -17.46 -12.89
N GLU A 178 -6.22 -17.97 -11.66
CA GLU A 178 -5.61 -17.33 -10.50
C GLU A 178 -4.08 -17.17 -10.67
N MET A 179 -3.40 -18.19 -11.17
CA MET A 179 -1.96 -18.16 -11.46
C MET A 179 -1.62 -17.10 -12.50
N LEU A 180 -2.39 -17.00 -13.60
CA LEU A 180 -2.14 -16.03 -14.67
C LEU A 180 -2.31 -14.57 -14.25
N THR A 181 -2.98 -14.34 -13.11
CA THR A 181 -3.22 -13.00 -12.58
C THR A 181 -2.24 -12.59 -11.48
N LYS A 182 -1.34 -13.50 -11.08
CA LYS A 182 -0.25 -13.23 -10.12
C LYS A 182 1.04 -12.92 -10.86
N ALA A 183 1.61 -11.75 -10.61
CA ALA A 183 2.87 -11.34 -11.21
C ALA A 183 3.87 -10.93 -10.13
N SER A 184 5.01 -11.63 -10.09
CA SER A 184 6.15 -11.20 -9.28
C SER A 184 6.86 -10.03 -9.96
N TRP A 185 7.46 -9.12 -9.19
CA TRP A 185 8.14 -7.94 -9.71
C TRP A 185 9.17 -8.23 -10.81
N TRP A 186 9.89 -9.35 -10.71
CA TRP A 186 10.93 -9.75 -11.65
C TRP A 186 10.40 -10.28 -12.99
N PHE A 187 9.09 -10.56 -13.11
CA PHE A 187 8.48 -10.86 -14.42
C PHE A 187 8.52 -9.67 -15.37
N VAL A 188 8.44 -8.44 -14.84
CA VAL A 188 8.48 -7.21 -15.63
C VAL A 188 9.80 -7.12 -16.41
N PRO A 189 11.00 -7.09 -15.79
CA PRO A 189 12.25 -6.99 -16.54
C PRO A 189 12.52 -8.22 -17.41
N ILE A 190 12.20 -9.44 -16.96
CA ILE A 190 12.42 -10.65 -17.78
C ILE A 190 11.63 -10.59 -19.09
N THR A 191 10.41 -10.06 -19.06
CA THR A 191 9.56 -9.98 -20.25
C THR A 191 9.96 -8.81 -21.15
N TRP A 192 10.15 -7.63 -20.55
CA TRP A 192 10.20 -6.39 -21.33
C TRP A 192 11.61 -5.95 -21.71
N VAL A 193 12.66 -6.36 -20.98
CA VAL A 193 14.05 -6.06 -21.39
C VAL A 193 14.39 -6.70 -22.75
N PRO A 194 14.10 -8.00 -23.01
CA PRO A 194 14.34 -8.57 -24.33
C PRO A 194 13.57 -7.86 -25.45
N VAL A 195 12.32 -7.46 -25.19
CA VAL A 195 11.50 -6.71 -26.16
C VAL A 195 12.16 -5.36 -26.47
N VAL A 196 12.55 -4.60 -25.45
CA VAL A 196 13.22 -3.30 -25.63
C VAL A 196 14.53 -3.44 -26.42
N LEU A 197 15.36 -4.43 -26.08
CA LEU A 197 16.62 -4.68 -26.77
C LEU A 197 16.41 -5.07 -28.23
N PHE A 198 15.45 -5.95 -28.50
CA PHE A 198 15.08 -6.35 -29.86
C PHE A 198 14.59 -5.14 -30.68
N MET A 199 13.74 -4.30 -30.10
CA MET A 199 13.18 -3.12 -30.77
C MET A 199 14.25 -2.05 -31.03
N ILE A 200 15.19 -1.84 -30.10
CA ILE A 200 16.34 -0.95 -30.31
C ILE A 200 17.23 -1.50 -31.44
N PHE A 201 17.52 -2.81 -31.44
CA PHE A 201 18.30 -3.42 -32.50
C PHE A 201 17.61 -3.33 -33.87
N SER A 202 16.31 -3.60 -33.93
CA SER A 202 15.51 -3.47 -35.16
C SER A 202 15.48 -2.03 -35.65
N SER A 203 15.30 -1.06 -34.75
CA SER A 203 15.38 0.37 -35.06
C SER A 203 16.73 0.74 -35.68
N TYR A 204 17.83 0.30 -35.08
CA TYR A 204 19.16 0.56 -35.59
C TYR A 204 19.34 0.01 -37.01
N ARG A 205 18.86 -1.22 -37.27
CA ARG A 205 18.91 -1.83 -38.61
C ARG A 205 18.10 -1.01 -39.61
N HIS A 206 16.86 -0.63 -39.29
CA HIS A 206 16.05 0.20 -40.18
C HIS A 206 16.70 1.56 -40.47
N LEU A 207 17.13 2.29 -39.45
CA LEU A 207 17.73 3.62 -39.60
C LEU A 207 19.08 3.57 -40.32
N SER A 208 19.83 2.47 -40.20
CA SER A 208 21.08 2.26 -40.96
C SER A 208 20.87 2.06 -42.46
N GLN A 209 19.68 1.60 -42.86
CA GLN A 209 19.33 1.33 -44.26
C GLN A 209 18.60 2.52 -44.91
N THR A 210 18.01 3.42 -44.12
CA THR A 210 17.30 4.60 -44.59
C THR A 210 18.01 5.88 -44.12
N PRO A 211 18.78 6.57 -44.98
CA PRO A 211 19.54 7.76 -44.59
C PRO A 211 18.67 9.00 -44.30
N GLU A 212 17.40 8.99 -44.70
CA GLU A 212 16.48 10.12 -44.54
C GLU A 212 15.25 9.80 -43.68
N VAL A 213 14.89 10.80 -42.89
CA VAL A 213 13.71 10.87 -42.05
C VAL A 213 12.58 11.43 -42.92
N TRP A 214 11.63 10.59 -43.33
CA TRP A 214 10.42 10.92 -44.11
C TRP A 214 10.78 11.25 -45.56
N PRO A 215 11.28 10.24 -46.32
CA PRO A 215 11.86 10.44 -47.65
C PRO A 215 10.87 10.98 -48.71
N GLU A 216 9.56 10.99 -48.42
CA GLU A 216 8.52 11.44 -49.36
C GLU A 216 7.97 12.84 -49.03
N ASN A 217 8.48 13.52 -48.00
CA ASN A 217 7.98 14.82 -47.55
C ASN A 217 9.07 15.89 -47.70
N ALA A 218 8.69 17.16 -47.92
CA ALA A 218 9.61 18.31 -47.97
C ALA A 218 10.38 18.59 -46.65
N LEU A 219 10.25 17.71 -45.65
CA LEU A 219 10.84 17.77 -44.31
C LEU A 219 11.92 16.70 -44.10
N GLY A 220 12.47 16.13 -45.18
CA GLY A 220 13.57 15.17 -45.13
C GLY A 220 14.74 15.66 -44.27
N LEU A 221 14.90 15.09 -43.08
CA LEU A 221 16.00 15.40 -42.17
C LEU A 221 17.02 14.26 -42.19
N GLN A 222 18.30 14.59 -42.19
CA GLN A 222 19.33 13.58 -41.91
C GLN A 222 19.35 13.30 -40.41
N HIS A 223 19.31 12.02 -40.04
CA HIS A 223 19.48 11.62 -38.64
C HIS A 223 20.98 11.47 -38.31
N GLY A 224 21.32 11.81 -37.07
CA GLY A 224 22.68 11.74 -36.55
C GLY A 224 22.81 10.68 -35.45
N PRO A 225 24.02 10.47 -34.91
CA PRO A 225 24.27 9.47 -33.87
C PRO A 225 23.46 9.72 -32.58
N LEU A 226 23.02 10.96 -32.34
CA LEU A 226 22.21 11.32 -31.17
C LEU A 226 20.70 11.14 -31.37
N SER A 227 20.23 10.87 -32.58
CA SER A 227 18.80 10.77 -32.89
C SER A 227 18.12 9.62 -32.14
N MET A 228 18.73 8.44 -32.08
CA MET A 228 18.16 7.30 -31.33
C MET A 228 18.10 7.55 -29.82
N PRO A 229 19.18 7.96 -29.13
CA PRO A 229 19.10 8.32 -27.71
C PRO A 229 18.06 9.40 -27.43
N PHE A 230 17.97 10.42 -28.28
CA PHE A 230 16.99 11.49 -28.14
C PHE A 230 15.55 10.99 -28.25
N LEU A 231 15.23 10.19 -29.27
CA LEU A 231 13.90 9.59 -29.44
C LEU A 231 13.53 8.62 -28.31
N PHE A 232 14.52 7.88 -27.80
CA PHE A 232 14.32 7.02 -26.64
C PHE A 232 13.93 7.85 -25.40
N VAL A 233 14.62 8.97 -25.16
CA VAL A 233 14.28 9.90 -24.06
C VAL A 233 12.90 10.52 -24.26
N ILE A 234 12.51 10.85 -25.50
CA ILE A 234 11.13 11.27 -25.80
C ILE A 234 10.15 10.18 -25.36
N GLY A 235 10.41 8.91 -25.69
CA GLY A 235 9.58 7.79 -25.24
C GLY A 235 9.45 7.72 -23.72
N LEU A 236 10.54 7.91 -22.98
CA LEU A 236 10.51 7.97 -21.51
C LEU A 236 9.63 9.11 -20.99
N ILE A 237 9.72 10.29 -21.60
CA ILE A 237 8.89 11.45 -21.22
C ILE A 237 7.42 11.22 -21.58
N VAL A 238 7.14 10.62 -22.74
CA VAL A 238 5.76 10.25 -23.13
C VAL A 238 5.18 9.27 -22.13
N TRP A 239 5.98 8.32 -21.62
CA TRP A 239 5.51 7.42 -20.58
C TRP A 239 5.04 8.15 -19.31
N THR A 240 5.75 9.17 -18.82
CA THR A 240 5.31 9.87 -17.59
C THR A 240 3.94 10.55 -17.75
N LEU A 241 3.64 11.03 -18.96
CA LEU A 241 2.30 11.54 -19.30
C LEU A 241 1.27 10.40 -19.38
N LEU A 242 1.60 9.29 -20.02
CA LEU A 242 0.72 8.12 -20.12
C LEU A 242 0.43 7.54 -18.73
N GLU A 243 1.43 7.40 -17.88
CA GLU A 243 1.32 6.99 -16.48
C GLU A 243 0.28 7.85 -15.76
N TYR A 244 0.40 9.17 -15.86
CA TYR A 244 -0.55 10.09 -15.24
C TYR A 244 -1.98 9.90 -15.74
N ILE A 245 -2.17 9.82 -17.06
CA ILE A 245 -3.50 9.67 -17.68
C ILE A 245 -4.11 8.32 -17.30
N ILE A 246 -3.38 7.22 -17.46
CA ILE A 246 -3.83 5.87 -17.12
C ILE A 246 -4.15 5.80 -15.63
N HIS A 247 -3.25 6.24 -14.77
CA HIS A 247 -3.46 6.16 -13.33
C HIS A 247 -4.67 6.99 -12.90
N ARG A 248 -4.79 8.24 -13.35
CA ARG A 248 -5.87 9.12 -12.90
C ARG A 248 -7.24 8.82 -13.54
N TRP A 249 -7.29 8.46 -14.83
CA TRP A 249 -8.55 8.40 -15.59
C TRP A 249 -9.02 6.97 -15.87
N LEU A 250 -8.10 5.99 -15.90
CA LEU A 250 -8.44 4.58 -16.09
C LEU A 250 -8.43 3.82 -14.75
N PHE A 251 -7.32 3.90 -14.00
CA PHE A 251 -7.15 3.16 -12.76
C PHE A 251 -7.95 3.73 -11.58
N HIS A 252 -8.25 5.02 -11.57
CA HIS A 252 -9.11 5.67 -10.59
C HIS A 252 -10.49 6.07 -11.15
N LEU A 253 -10.91 5.45 -12.25
CA LEU A 253 -12.27 5.57 -12.74
C LEU A 253 -13.25 5.10 -11.66
N LYS A 254 -14.25 5.92 -11.30
CA LYS A 254 -15.38 5.46 -10.49
C LYS A 254 -16.40 4.76 -11.41
N PRO A 255 -16.49 3.42 -11.44
CA PRO A 255 -17.41 2.74 -12.35
C PRO A 255 -18.87 3.02 -11.93
N PRO A 256 -19.81 3.13 -12.88
CA PRO A 256 -21.23 3.20 -12.58
C PRO A 256 -21.70 1.97 -11.80
N ALA A 257 -22.51 2.16 -10.76
CA ALA A 257 -22.94 1.09 -9.86
C ALA A 257 -23.73 -0.04 -10.55
N ASN A 258 -24.40 0.25 -11.66
CA ASN A 258 -25.15 -0.73 -12.45
C ASN A 258 -24.30 -1.43 -13.52
N ASN A 259 -23.04 -1.07 -13.70
CA ASN A 259 -22.16 -1.64 -14.72
C ASN A 259 -21.20 -2.66 -14.12
N HIS A 260 -21.70 -3.89 -13.98
CA HIS A 260 -20.96 -5.04 -13.46
C HIS A 260 -19.63 -5.29 -14.18
N PHE A 261 -19.60 -5.12 -15.51
CA PHE A 261 -18.39 -5.31 -16.32
C PHE A 261 -17.31 -4.27 -15.96
N LEU A 262 -17.67 -2.99 -15.90
CA LEU A 262 -16.70 -1.93 -15.56
C LEU A 262 -16.20 -2.07 -14.11
N ILE A 263 -17.04 -2.54 -13.19
CA ILE A 263 -16.63 -2.86 -11.82
C ILE A 263 -15.56 -3.96 -11.82
N ARG A 264 -15.80 -5.08 -12.53
CA ARG A 264 -14.80 -6.16 -12.67
C ARG A 264 -13.51 -5.69 -13.31
N LEU A 265 -13.63 -4.89 -14.37
CA LEU A 265 -12.48 -4.36 -15.09
C LEU A 265 -11.65 -3.44 -14.19
N HIS A 266 -12.27 -2.47 -13.51
CA HIS A 266 -11.59 -1.59 -12.57
C HIS A 266 -10.92 -2.38 -11.43
N PHE A 267 -11.61 -3.37 -10.85
CA PHE A 267 -11.04 -4.20 -9.79
C PHE A 267 -9.81 -4.98 -10.28
N SER A 268 -9.90 -5.54 -11.48
CA SER A 268 -8.80 -6.32 -12.08
C SER A 268 -7.60 -5.45 -12.47
N LEU A 269 -7.84 -4.19 -12.88
CA LEU A 269 -6.76 -3.30 -13.31
C LEU A 269 -6.02 -2.64 -12.14
N HIS A 270 -6.75 -2.12 -11.15
CA HIS A 270 -6.13 -1.37 -10.05
C HIS A 270 -6.85 -1.52 -8.70
N GLY A 271 -8.16 -1.77 -8.69
CA GLY A 271 -8.91 -1.89 -7.43
C GLY A 271 -8.39 -3.00 -6.50
N GLN A 272 -7.91 -4.12 -7.05
CA GLN A 272 -7.28 -5.17 -6.24
C GLN A 272 -6.05 -4.69 -5.47
N HIS A 273 -5.27 -3.79 -6.08
CA HIS A 273 -4.07 -3.23 -5.46
C HIS A 273 -4.45 -2.25 -4.35
N HIS A 274 -5.45 -1.39 -4.56
CA HIS A 274 -6.00 -0.56 -3.47
C HIS A 274 -6.59 -1.42 -2.35
N LYS A 275 -7.27 -2.51 -2.69
CA LYS A 275 -7.88 -3.39 -1.68
C LYS A 275 -6.82 -4.10 -0.86
N SER A 276 -5.74 -4.58 -1.48
CA SER A 276 -4.66 -5.33 -0.84
C SER A 276 -3.29 -4.82 -1.28
N PRO A 277 -2.85 -3.63 -0.81
CA PRO A 277 -1.63 -2.98 -1.30
C PRO A 277 -0.35 -3.76 -0.97
N MET A 278 -0.40 -4.60 0.07
CA MET A 278 0.72 -5.41 0.55
C MET A 278 0.76 -6.82 -0.04
N ASP A 279 -0.08 -7.16 -1.03
CA ASP A 279 0.04 -8.42 -1.76
C ASP A 279 1.16 -8.31 -2.82
N PRO A 280 2.32 -8.98 -2.64
CA PRO A 280 3.47 -8.81 -3.52
C PRO A 280 3.25 -9.38 -4.92
N LYS A 281 2.18 -10.17 -5.14
CA LYS A 281 1.87 -10.77 -6.45
C LYS A 281 0.77 -10.03 -7.20
N ARG A 282 0.17 -8.99 -6.61
CA ARG A 282 -0.98 -8.25 -7.14
C ARG A 282 -0.72 -6.75 -7.32
N LEU A 283 0.54 -6.36 -7.36
CA LEU A 283 0.97 -4.97 -7.51
C LEU A 283 1.40 -4.64 -8.94
N VAL A 284 2.42 -5.36 -9.45
CA VAL A 284 2.94 -5.09 -10.79
C VAL A 284 1.95 -5.57 -11.85
N PHE A 285 1.92 -4.88 -12.98
CA PHE A 285 0.96 -5.21 -14.03
C PHE A 285 1.41 -6.49 -14.77
N PRO A 286 0.60 -7.57 -14.80
CA PRO A 286 1.06 -8.81 -15.42
C PRO A 286 1.34 -8.63 -16.92
N PRO A 287 2.37 -9.30 -17.50
CA PRO A 287 2.80 -9.03 -18.87
C PRO A 287 1.74 -9.24 -19.96
N LEU A 288 0.85 -10.23 -19.77
CA LEU A 288 -0.23 -10.49 -20.73
C LEU A 288 -1.25 -9.34 -20.79
N PRO A 289 -1.88 -8.91 -19.67
CA PRO A 289 -2.62 -7.65 -19.58
C PRO A 289 -1.86 -6.44 -20.12
N ALA A 290 -0.58 -6.27 -19.75
CA ALA A 290 0.26 -5.16 -20.22
C ALA A 290 0.38 -5.14 -21.76
N SER A 291 0.46 -6.32 -22.39
CA SER A 291 0.56 -6.45 -23.84
C SER A 291 -0.67 -5.93 -24.59
N PHE A 292 -1.87 -6.01 -23.99
CA PHE A 292 -3.09 -5.43 -24.57
C PHE A 292 -3.06 -3.90 -24.65
N PHE A 293 -2.24 -3.23 -23.82
CA PHE A 293 -1.96 -1.81 -23.94
C PHE A 293 -0.77 -1.56 -24.87
N ALA A 294 0.31 -2.33 -24.71
CA ALA A 294 1.56 -2.14 -25.44
C ALA A 294 1.37 -2.26 -26.96
N VAL A 295 0.59 -3.24 -27.44
CA VAL A 295 0.39 -3.47 -28.88
C VAL A 295 -0.32 -2.28 -29.56
N PRO A 296 -1.48 -1.78 -29.09
CA PRO A 296 -2.08 -0.56 -29.63
C PRO A 296 -1.16 0.66 -29.58
N PHE A 297 -0.40 0.85 -28.50
CA PHE A 297 0.56 1.95 -28.41
C PHE A 297 1.68 1.84 -29.44
N TYR A 298 2.19 0.63 -29.69
CA TYR A 298 3.17 0.41 -30.74
C TYR A 298 2.61 0.76 -32.12
N PHE A 299 1.40 0.30 -32.44
CA PHE A 299 0.75 0.65 -33.71
C PHE A 299 0.54 2.16 -33.82
N LEU A 300 0.10 2.83 -32.75
CA LEU A 300 -0.01 4.29 -32.73
C LEU A 300 1.34 4.95 -33.06
N CYS A 301 2.45 4.51 -32.46
CA CYS A 301 3.78 5.01 -32.81
C CYS A 301 4.08 4.84 -34.31
N THR A 302 3.74 3.71 -34.92
CA THR A 302 3.97 3.47 -36.36
C THR A 302 3.09 4.32 -37.29
N THR A 303 1.97 4.86 -36.79
CA THR A 303 1.17 5.82 -37.57
C THR A 303 1.75 7.23 -37.52
N MET A 304 2.53 7.56 -36.48
CA MET A 304 3.11 8.89 -36.26
C MET A 304 4.54 9.00 -36.78
N PHE A 305 5.28 7.89 -36.78
CA PHE A 305 6.69 7.83 -37.13
C PHE A 305 6.97 6.63 -38.07
N PRO A 306 7.95 6.72 -38.99
CA PRO A 306 8.49 5.58 -39.69
C PRO A 306 9.00 4.53 -38.74
N ILE A 307 9.02 3.30 -39.24
CA ILE A 307 9.21 2.10 -38.43
C ILE A 307 10.41 2.16 -37.49
N GLY A 308 11.59 2.60 -37.95
CA GLY A 308 12.78 2.68 -37.11
C GLY A 308 12.60 3.66 -35.93
N MET A 309 12.02 4.83 -36.18
CA MET A 309 11.76 5.82 -35.12
C MET A 309 10.66 5.38 -34.17
N ALA A 310 9.57 4.83 -34.71
CA ALA A 310 8.47 4.29 -33.91
C ALA A 310 8.99 3.23 -32.92
N GLN A 311 9.88 2.35 -33.37
CA GLN A 311 10.48 1.31 -32.55
C GLN A 311 11.32 1.88 -31.39
N VAL A 312 12.17 2.88 -31.62
CA VAL A 312 13.00 3.46 -30.52
C VAL A 312 12.17 4.32 -29.56
N VAL A 313 11.17 5.06 -30.06
CA VAL A 313 10.22 5.79 -29.21
C VAL A 313 9.44 4.79 -28.33
N PHE A 314 8.91 3.73 -28.93
CA PHE A 314 8.21 2.68 -28.21
C PHE A 314 9.10 1.98 -27.17
N SER A 315 10.35 1.70 -27.50
CA SER A 315 11.33 1.19 -26.52
C SER A 315 11.48 2.12 -25.33
N GLY A 316 11.54 3.44 -25.55
CA GLY A 316 11.55 4.43 -24.47
C GLY A 316 10.28 4.38 -23.62
N ILE A 317 9.11 4.26 -24.24
CA ILE A 317 7.82 4.14 -23.52
C ILE A 317 7.81 2.89 -22.64
N VAL A 318 8.19 1.73 -23.19
CA VAL A 318 8.23 0.45 -22.44
C VAL A 318 9.27 0.49 -21.31
N SER A 319 10.41 1.14 -21.53
CA SER A 319 11.40 1.36 -20.46
C SER A 319 10.87 2.26 -19.35
N GLY A 320 10.11 3.30 -19.68
CA GLY A 320 9.41 4.14 -18.71
C GLY A 320 8.42 3.33 -17.89
N TYR A 321 7.61 2.51 -18.55
CA TYR A 321 6.69 1.56 -17.91
C TYR A 321 7.39 0.62 -16.93
N MET A 322 8.47 -0.04 -17.36
CA MET A 322 9.22 -0.92 -16.47
C MET A 322 9.75 -0.17 -15.24
N ALA A 323 10.28 1.04 -15.44
CA ALA A 323 10.78 1.86 -14.33
C ALA A 323 9.64 2.21 -13.36
N TYR A 324 8.48 2.63 -13.87
CA TYR A 324 7.29 2.90 -13.06
C TYR A 324 6.88 1.68 -12.23
N ASP A 325 6.68 0.52 -12.86
CA ASP A 325 6.18 -0.69 -12.17
C ASP A 325 7.15 -1.15 -11.08
N LEU A 326 8.47 -1.08 -11.35
CA LEU A 326 9.51 -1.47 -10.40
C LEU A 326 9.67 -0.45 -9.26
N ILE A 327 9.59 0.85 -9.55
CA ILE A 327 9.59 1.90 -8.51
C ILE A 327 8.36 1.75 -7.63
N HIS A 328 7.18 1.55 -8.24
CA HIS A 328 5.93 1.34 -7.54
C HIS A 328 6.00 0.10 -6.62
N TYR A 329 6.53 -1.01 -7.12
CA TYR A 329 6.76 -2.19 -6.29
C TYR A 329 7.72 -1.91 -5.12
N TYR A 330 8.83 -1.22 -5.41
CA TYR A 330 9.86 -0.89 -4.43
C TYR A 330 9.35 0.04 -3.32
N ILE A 331 8.49 1.02 -3.61
CA ILE A 331 7.98 1.91 -2.55
C ILE A 331 6.98 1.22 -1.61
N HIS A 332 6.32 0.15 -2.04
CA HIS A 332 5.46 -0.68 -1.16
C HIS A 332 6.25 -1.72 -0.36
N HIS A 333 7.13 -2.46 -1.03
CA HIS A 333 7.76 -3.67 -0.47
C HIS A 333 9.22 -3.47 -0.09
N GLY A 334 9.85 -2.40 -0.58
CA GLY A 334 11.18 -2.00 -0.14
C GLY A 334 11.13 -1.39 1.27
N GLY A 335 12.22 -1.56 2.00
CA GLY A 335 12.46 -0.84 3.24
C GLY A 335 12.51 0.67 3.04
N GLN A 336 13.12 1.39 3.97
CA GLN A 336 13.25 2.84 3.82
C GLN A 336 14.15 3.18 2.61
N PRO A 337 13.67 3.94 1.60
CA PRO A 337 14.50 4.30 0.47
C PRO A 337 15.69 5.14 0.90
N PHE A 338 16.86 4.89 0.32
CA PHE A 338 18.07 5.65 0.64
C PHE A 338 17.99 7.11 0.14
N LEU A 339 17.43 7.32 -1.05
CA LEU A 339 17.34 8.65 -1.66
C LEU A 339 16.09 9.39 -1.18
N SER A 340 16.26 10.66 -0.79
CA SER A 340 15.20 11.52 -0.27
C SER A 340 14.01 11.70 -1.22
N TYR A 341 14.27 11.65 -2.54
CA TYR A 341 13.21 11.66 -3.54
C TYR A 341 12.27 10.46 -3.40
N PHE A 342 12.81 9.25 -3.31
CA PHE A 342 12.01 8.03 -3.17
C PHE A 342 11.34 7.91 -1.80
N GLN A 343 11.94 8.49 -0.75
CA GLN A 343 11.27 8.59 0.56
C GLN A 343 10.00 9.45 0.47
N ARG A 344 10.10 10.64 -0.15
CA ARG A 344 8.93 11.51 -0.39
C ARG A 344 7.90 10.84 -1.29
N LEU A 345 8.36 10.14 -2.34
CA LEU A 345 7.49 9.40 -3.24
C LEU A 345 6.75 8.28 -2.51
N LYS A 346 7.43 7.51 -1.66
CA LYS A 346 6.82 6.49 -0.79
C LYS A 346 5.74 7.11 0.08
N THR A 347 6.04 8.17 0.81
CA THR A 347 5.04 8.87 1.64
C THR A 347 3.85 9.38 0.82
N TYR A 348 4.10 10.04 -0.32
CA TYR A 348 3.04 10.55 -1.19
C TYR A 348 2.15 9.43 -1.72
N HIS A 349 2.75 8.34 -2.18
CA HIS A 349 2.02 7.20 -2.72
C HIS A 349 1.26 6.44 -1.63
N THR A 350 1.84 6.27 -0.45
CA THR A 350 1.13 5.66 0.68
C THR A 350 -0.05 6.52 1.12
N LEU A 351 0.09 7.85 1.13
CA LEU A 351 -1.04 8.74 1.40
C LEU A 351 -2.16 8.58 0.37
N HIS A 352 -1.82 8.43 -0.91
CA HIS A 352 -2.80 8.15 -1.98
C HIS A 352 -3.59 6.86 -1.77
N HIS A 353 -3.01 5.85 -1.12
CA HIS A 353 -3.78 4.68 -0.70
C HIS A 353 -4.72 5.03 0.45
N TYR A 354 -4.21 5.61 1.55
CA TYR A 354 -4.93 5.69 2.83
C TYR A 354 -5.76 6.97 3.07
N LYS A 355 -5.77 7.91 2.11
CA LYS A 355 -6.44 9.21 2.21
C LYS A 355 -7.09 9.58 0.89
#